data_AF-B1ZTS2-F1
#
_entry.id   AF-B1ZTS2-F1
#
_cell.length_a   1.000
_cell.length_b   1.000
_cell.length_c   1.000
_cell.angle_alpha   90.00
_cell.angle_beta   90.00
_cell.angle_gamma   90.00
#
_symmetry.space_group_name_H-M   'P 1'
#
loop_
_entity.id
_entity.type
_entity.pdbx_description
1 polymer ?
#
loop_
_entity_poly.entity_id
_entity_poly.type
_entity_poly.pdbx_seq_one_letter_code
_entity_poly.pdbx_strand_id
1 'polypeptide(L)'
;MDTPPGSIPSPYEGLQVTAGELFPLTCPHCQRRFGDVKDYLSRTTPIFYSSGLMQQEQPGSGTFVLLVRNCLCGTSLALRCQDRRSRSEDAQRRRQQFNLLVGLLREAGVDAEAAQAEVRRLLQARTP
;
A
#
# COMPACT_ATOMS: atom_id res chain seq x y z
N MET A 1 4.29 -16.61 -9.34
CA MET A 1 4.03 -16.77 -7.89
C MET A 1 2.53 -16.67 -7.71
N ASP A 2 1.86 -17.80 -7.58
CA ASP A 2 0.41 -17.85 -7.41
C ASP A 2 0.03 -17.40 -5.99
N THR A 3 -0.73 -16.31 -5.92
CA THR A 3 -1.28 -15.77 -4.68
C THR A 3 -2.26 -16.80 -4.08
N PRO A 4 -2.06 -17.29 -2.84
CA PRO A 4 -2.92 -18.33 -2.28
C PRO A 4 -4.38 -17.86 -2.22
N PRO A 5 -5.35 -18.76 -2.47
CA PRO A 5 -6.75 -18.42 -2.54
C PRO A 5 -7.19 -17.79 -1.23
N GLY A 6 -7.40 -16.49 -1.31
CA GLY A 6 -7.90 -15.70 -0.20
C GLY A 6 -6.93 -14.68 0.38
N SER A 7 -5.69 -14.62 -0.10
CA SER A 7 -4.74 -13.55 0.23
C SER A 7 -4.94 -12.33 -0.67
N ILE A 8 -4.61 -11.16 -0.14
CA ILE A 8 -4.64 -9.90 -0.86
C ILE A 8 -3.39 -9.84 -1.75
N PRO A 9 -3.50 -9.63 -3.07
CA PRO A 9 -2.33 -9.64 -3.95
C PRO A 9 -1.47 -8.38 -3.78
N SER A 10 -0.16 -8.49 -3.98
CA SER A 10 0.71 -7.33 -4.21
C SER A 10 0.18 -6.47 -5.38
N PRO A 11 0.16 -5.12 -5.26
CA PRO A 11 0.77 -4.29 -4.21
C PRO A 11 -0.16 -3.95 -3.03
N TYR A 12 -1.29 -4.65 -2.86
CA TYR A 12 -2.30 -4.34 -1.86
C TYR A 12 -2.05 -5.00 -0.50
N GLU A 13 -1.00 -5.82 -0.39
CA GLU A 13 -0.58 -6.47 0.84
C GLU A 13 -0.33 -5.46 1.96
N GLY A 14 -0.92 -5.70 3.13
CA GLY A 14 -0.78 -4.84 4.31
C GLY A 14 -1.55 -3.52 4.25
N LEU A 15 -2.44 -3.32 3.28
CA LEU A 15 -3.40 -2.21 3.33
C LEU A 15 -4.31 -2.36 4.54
N GLN A 16 -4.23 -1.41 5.46
CA GLN A 16 -5.14 -1.33 6.59
C GLN A 16 -6.29 -0.39 6.23
N VAL A 17 -7.48 -0.95 6.22
CA VAL A 17 -8.73 -0.21 6.07
C VAL A 17 -9.47 -0.39 7.38
N THR A 18 -9.94 0.71 7.98
CA THR A 18 -10.79 0.64 9.18
C THR A 18 -12.14 0.04 8.77
N ALA A 19 -12.21 -1.30 8.71
CA ALA A 19 -13.30 -2.03 8.07
C ALA A 19 -14.68 -1.74 8.69
N GLY A 20 -14.72 -1.44 10.00
CA GLY A 20 -15.95 -1.15 10.73
C GLY A 20 -16.65 0.16 10.35
N GLU A 21 -15.97 1.09 9.66
CA GLU A 21 -16.55 2.39 9.27
C GLU A 21 -16.77 2.53 7.75
N LEU A 22 -16.11 1.68 6.95
CA LEU A 22 -16.01 1.85 5.49
C LEU A 22 -16.72 0.76 4.69
N PHE A 23 -17.08 -0.36 5.33
CA PHE A 23 -17.84 -1.43 4.70
C PHE A 23 -19.19 -1.63 5.40
N PRO A 24 -20.25 -1.96 4.63
CA PRO A 24 -20.23 -2.30 3.21
C PRO A 24 -20.09 -1.08 2.29
N LEU A 25 -19.16 -1.15 1.34
CA LEU A 25 -19.04 -0.15 0.29
C LEU A 25 -20.07 -0.48 -0.80
N THR A 26 -20.82 0.53 -1.25
CA THR A 26 -21.86 0.33 -2.28
C THR A 26 -21.56 1.20 -3.48
N CYS A 27 -21.56 0.60 -4.68
CA CYS A 27 -21.44 1.38 -5.91
C CYS A 27 -22.68 2.28 -6.07
N PRO A 28 -22.51 3.62 -6.20
CA PRO A 28 -23.65 4.53 -6.26
C PRO A 28 -24.47 4.37 -7.54
N HIS A 29 -23.92 3.77 -8.59
CA HIS A 29 -24.58 3.56 -9.87
C HIS A 29 -25.32 2.22 -9.94
N CYS A 30 -24.61 1.09 -9.80
CA CYS A 30 -25.21 -0.24 -9.97
C CYS A 30 -25.62 -0.93 -8.66
N GLN A 31 -25.46 -0.26 -7.52
CA GLN A 31 -25.82 -0.75 -6.19
C GLN A 31 -25.12 -2.04 -5.75
N ARG A 32 -24.05 -2.45 -6.45
CA ARG A 32 -23.22 -3.58 -6.05
C ARG A 32 -22.58 -3.29 -4.69
N ARG A 33 -22.74 -4.22 -3.76
CA ARG A 33 -22.18 -4.15 -2.41
C ARG A 33 -20.90 -4.98 -2.31
N PHE A 34 -19.93 -4.42 -1.60
CA PHE A 34 -18.65 -5.05 -1.27
C PHE A 34 -18.60 -5.22 0.25
N GLY A 35 -18.34 -6.44 0.73
CA GLY A 35 -18.37 -6.77 2.16
C GLY A 35 -17.10 -6.40 2.90
N ASP A 36 -15.95 -6.46 2.22
CA ASP A 36 -14.64 -6.13 2.75
C ASP A 36 -13.69 -5.71 1.62
N VAL A 37 -12.42 -5.43 1.96
CA VAL A 37 -11.37 -5.02 1.02
C VAL A 37 -11.09 -6.09 -0.03
N LYS A 38 -11.14 -7.36 0.34
CA LYS A 38 -10.83 -8.49 -0.54
C LYS A 38 -11.93 -8.70 -1.57
N ASP A 39 -13.19 -8.64 -1.13
CA ASP A 39 -14.38 -8.65 -1.98
C ASP A 39 -14.37 -7.44 -2.94
N TYR A 40 -14.01 -6.26 -2.44
CA TYR A 40 -13.79 -5.06 -3.26
C TYR A 40 -12.72 -5.28 -4.33
N LEU A 41 -11.51 -5.74 -3.96
CA LEU A 41 -10.41 -5.97 -4.89
C LEU A 41 -10.72 -7.02 -5.96
N SER A 42 -11.37 -8.12 -5.57
CA SER A 42 -11.68 -9.23 -6.47
C SER A 42 -12.83 -8.93 -7.45
N ARG A 43 -13.72 -8.01 -7.12
CA ARG A 43 -14.92 -7.68 -7.93
C ARG A 43 -14.89 -6.28 -8.53
N THR A 44 -13.72 -5.64 -8.56
CA THR A 44 -13.45 -4.38 -9.24
C THR A 44 -12.19 -4.51 -10.10
N THR A 45 -12.05 -3.65 -11.10
CA THR A 45 -10.89 -3.62 -11.99
C THR A 45 -9.97 -2.44 -11.66
N PRO A 46 -8.65 -2.56 -11.86
CA PRO A 46 -7.75 -1.43 -11.68
C PRO A 46 -8.05 -0.27 -12.66
N ILE A 47 -7.67 0.95 -12.27
CA ILE A 47 -7.73 2.10 -13.17
C ILE A 47 -6.42 2.23 -13.97
N PHE A 48 -6.52 2.52 -15.27
CA PHE A 48 -5.38 2.87 -16.15
C PHE A 48 -4.17 1.92 -16.07
N TYR A 49 -4.38 0.61 -15.93
CA TYR A 49 -3.31 -0.39 -15.76
C TYR A 49 -2.36 -0.12 -14.57
N SER A 50 -2.81 0.66 -13.59
CA SER A 50 -2.05 1.01 -12.38
C SER A 50 -2.56 0.26 -11.16
N SER A 51 -1.86 0.37 -10.03
CA SER A 51 -2.37 -0.15 -8.75
C SER A 51 -3.63 0.58 -8.28
N GLY A 52 -3.88 1.82 -8.74
CA GLY A 52 -4.95 2.68 -8.25
C GLY A 52 -4.68 3.28 -6.85
N LEU A 53 -3.49 3.03 -6.27
CA LEU A 53 -3.08 3.60 -4.99
C LEU A 53 -2.56 5.02 -5.16
N MET A 54 -3.11 5.96 -4.40
CA MET A 54 -2.75 7.38 -4.45
C MET A 54 -2.60 7.95 -3.05
N GLN A 55 -1.52 8.68 -2.80
CA GLN A 55 -1.39 9.47 -1.57
C GLN A 55 -2.22 10.74 -1.70
N GLN A 56 -2.90 11.14 -0.63
CA GLN A 56 -3.68 12.38 -0.54
C GLN A 56 -3.39 13.09 0.77
N GLU A 57 -3.41 14.42 0.73
CA GLU A 57 -3.22 15.25 1.91
C GLU A 57 -4.51 15.99 2.24
N GLN A 58 -4.95 15.88 3.48
CA GLN A 58 -6.12 16.62 3.98
C GLN A 58 -5.64 17.64 5.02
N PRO A 59 -5.84 18.95 4.79
CA PRO A 59 -5.53 19.97 5.78
C PRO A 59 -6.18 19.65 7.12
N GLY A 60 -5.38 19.66 8.19
CA GLY A 60 -5.84 19.35 9.57
C GLY A 60 -6.04 17.87 9.92
N SER A 61 -6.12 16.96 8.93
CA SER A 61 -6.29 15.51 9.19
C SER A 61 -5.07 14.68 8.75
N GLY A 62 -4.07 15.31 8.14
CA GLY A 62 -2.84 14.66 7.70
C GLY A 62 -3.00 13.91 6.37
N THR A 63 -2.08 12.99 6.13
CA THR A 63 -2.02 12.23 4.88
C THR A 63 -2.73 10.89 4.99
N PHE A 64 -3.40 10.49 3.92
CA PHE A 64 -4.04 9.19 3.79
C PHE A 64 -3.78 8.60 2.40
N VAL A 65 -4.12 7.33 2.23
CA VAL A 65 -4.03 6.63 0.95
C VAL A 65 -5.43 6.40 0.41
N LEU A 66 -5.65 6.66 -0.87
CA LEU A 66 -6.83 6.23 -1.61
C LEU A 66 -6.49 5.02 -2.48
N LEU A 67 -7.39 4.06 -2.51
CA LEU A 67 -7.41 3.00 -3.52
C LEU A 67 -8.59 3.24 -4.46
N VAL A 68 -8.30 3.60 -5.71
CA VAL A 68 -9.31 3.84 -6.74
C VAL A 68 -9.37 2.67 -7.72
N ARG A 69 -10.57 2.14 -7.92
CA ARG A 69 -10.85 1.00 -8.81
C ARG A 69 -12.19 1.18 -9.50
N ASN A 70 -12.38 0.54 -10.65
CA ASN A 70 -13.64 0.60 -11.37
C ASN A 70 -14.54 -0.57 -10.96
N CYS A 71 -15.78 -0.26 -10.63
CA CYS A 71 -16.83 -1.27 -10.60
C CYS A 71 -17.01 -1.87 -12.01
N LEU A 72 -17.52 -3.11 -12.11
CA LEU A 72 -17.82 -3.73 -13.41
C LEU A 72 -18.86 -2.95 -14.23
N CYS A 73 -19.63 -2.05 -13.62
CA CYS A 73 -20.53 -1.15 -14.35
C CYS A 73 -19.83 0.09 -14.94
N GLY A 74 -18.52 0.24 -14.75
CA GLY A 74 -17.72 1.36 -15.24
C GLY A 74 -17.52 2.52 -14.26
N THR A 75 -18.26 2.57 -13.14
CA THR A 75 -18.12 3.63 -12.14
C THR A 75 -16.82 3.50 -11.34
N SER A 76 -16.04 4.58 -11.26
CA SER A 76 -14.87 4.67 -10.38
C SER A 76 -15.31 4.76 -8.92
N LEU A 77 -14.74 3.90 -8.09
CA LEU A 77 -14.93 3.83 -6.64
C LEU A 77 -13.60 4.19 -5.96
N ALA A 78 -13.68 4.88 -4.82
CA ALA A 78 -12.53 5.25 -4.03
C ALA A 78 -12.68 4.70 -2.61
N LEU A 79 -11.66 4.00 -2.13
CA LEU A 79 -11.57 3.48 -0.78
C LEU A 79 -10.47 4.23 -0.03
N ARG A 80 -10.81 4.83 1.12
CA ARG A 80 -9.82 5.44 2.02
C ARG A 80 -9.12 4.35 2.83
N CYS A 81 -7.80 4.33 2.75
CA CYS A 81 -6.91 3.44 3.48
C CYS A 81 -6.04 4.25 4.44
N GLN A 82 -5.60 3.61 5.53
CA GLN A 82 -4.69 4.24 6.48
C GLN A 82 -3.27 4.34 5.88
N ASP A 83 -2.59 5.45 6.16
CA ASP A 83 -1.15 5.57 5.90
C ASP A 83 -0.39 4.83 7.00
N ARG A 84 0.13 3.63 6.68
CA ARG A 84 0.95 2.84 7.61
C ARG A 84 2.34 3.42 7.85
N ARG A 85 2.75 4.46 7.10
CA ARG A 85 4.07 5.06 7.29
C ARG A 85 4.04 5.95 8.53
N SER A 86 4.74 5.51 9.59
CA SER A 86 5.04 6.42 10.69
C SER A 86 5.85 7.62 10.18
N ARG A 87 5.36 8.81 10.51
CA ARG A 87 5.97 10.10 10.17
C ARG A 87 6.80 10.69 11.31
N SER A 88 7.03 9.94 12.39
CA SER A 88 7.94 10.39 13.44
C SER A 88 9.33 10.63 12.88
N GLU A 89 10.07 11.56 13.50
CA GLU A 89 11.44 11.87 13.12
C GLU A 89 12.33 10.63 13.14
N ASP A 90 12.16 9.75 14.13
CA ASP A 90 12.88 8.48 14.22
C ASP A 90 12.58 7.55 13.03
N ALA A 91 11.31 7.46 12.62
CA ALA A 91 10.93 6.64 11.48
C ALA A 91 11.48 7.22 10.17
N GLN A 92 11.54 8.55 10.04
CA GLN A 92 12.19 9.22 8.92
C GLN A 92 13.70 8.97 8.92
N ARG A 93 14.37 9.10 10.07
CA ARG A 93 15.81 8.88 10.23
C ARG A 93 16.19 7.44 9.85
N ARG A 94 15.42 6.45 10.32
CA ARG A 94 15.63 5.04 9.93
C ARG A 94 15.51 4.82 8.42
N ARG A 95 14.53 5.44 7.75
CA ARG A 95 14.38 5.36 6.29
C ARG A 95 15.53 6.05 5.55
N GLN A 96 15.98 7.21 6.02
CA GLN A 96 17.12 7.91 5.44
C GLN A 96 18.39 7.09 5.56
N GLN A 97 18.66 6.51 6.74
CA GLN A 97 19.80 5.62 6.95
C GLN A 97 19.74 4.38 6.05
N PHE A 98 18.57 3.75 5.93
CA PHE A 98 18.36 2.64 5.02
C PHE A 98 18.69 3.01 3.58
N ASN A 99 18.13 4.12 3.08
CA ASN A 99 18.33 4.58 1.71
C ASN A 99 19.80 4.95 1.43
N LEU A 100 20.47 5.58 2.40
CA LEU A 100 21.89 5.93 2.31
C LEU A 100 22.75 4.66 2.13
N LEU A 101 22.56 3.66 2.99
CA LEU A 101 23.32 2.41 2.93
C LEU A 101 23.06 1.64 1.63
N VAL A 102 21.81 1.58 1.19
CA VAL A 102 21.46 0.96 -0.10
C VAL A 102 22.13 1.71 -1.26
N GLY A 103 22.17 3.05 -1.21
CA GLY A 103 22.85 3.89 -2.19
C GLY A 103 24.33 3.55 -2.30
N LEU A 104 25.04 3.50 -1.16
CA LEU A 104 26.46 3.17 -1.11
C LEU A 104 26.78 1.78 -1.68
N LEU A 105 25.96 0.76 -1.38
CA LEU A 105 26.14 -0.57 -1.93
C LEU A 105 25.91 -0.61 -3.45
N ARG A 106 24.92 0.15 -3.94
CA ARG A 106 24.66 0.26 -5.37
C ARG A 106 25.77 0.98 -6.12
N GLU A 107 26.33 2.03 -5.53
CA GLU A 107 27.51 2.73 -6.07
C GLU A 107 28.73 1.82 -6.14
N ALA A 108 28.87 0.89 -5.18
CA ALA A 108 29.88 -0.15 -5.20
C ALA A 108 29.59 -1.31 -6.19
N GLY A 109 28.52 -1.23 -6.97
CA GLY A 109 28.17 -2.21 -8.00
C GLY A 109 27.30 -3.38 -7.53
N VAL A 110 26.74 -3.32 -6.32
CA VAL A 110 25.80 -4.34 -5.83
C VAL A 110 24.43 -4.11 -6.47
N ASP A 111 23.79 -5.20 -6.91
CA ASP A 111 22.43 -5.15 -7.44
C ASP A 111 21.44 -4.58 -6.41
N ALA A 112 20.40 -3.90 -6.87
CA ALA A 112 19.44 -3.22 -6.02
C ALA A 112 18.71 -4.17 -5.05
N GLU A 113 18.36 -5.39 -5.47
CA GLU A 113 17.67 -6.35 -4.63
C GLU A 113 18.62 -6.90 -3.55
N ALA A 114 19.84 -7.26 -3.95
CA ALA A 114 20.88 -7.73 -3.04
C ALA A 114 21.28 -6.65 -2.02
N ALA A 115 21.44 -5.40 -2.45
CA ALA A 115 21.74 -4.27 -1.58
C ALA A 115 20.64 -4.03 -0.54
N GLN A 116 19.37 -4.07 -0.96
CA GLN A 116 18.24 -3.93 -0.03
C GLN A 116 18.19 -5.08 0.98
N ALA A 117 18.41 -6.32 0.53
CA ALA A 117 18.42 -7.49 1.41
C ALA A 117 19.51 -7.39 2.48
N GLU A 118 20.72 -7.01 2.07
CA GLU A 118 21.86 -6.88 2.98
C GLU A 118 21.65 -5.76 4.01
N VAL A 119 21.18 -4.59 3.59
CA VAL A 119 20.90 -3.48 4.52
C VAL A 119 19.77 -3.86 5.50
N ARG A 120 18.73 -4.57 5.05
CA ARG A 120 17.67 -5.06 5.97
C ARG A 120 18.27 -5.99 7.02
N ARG A 121 19.11 -6.94 6.60
CA ARG A 121 19.80 -7.88 7.50
C ARG A 121 20.64 -7.15 8.56
N LEU A 122 21.45 -6.17 8.12
CA LEU A 122 22.33 -5.40 9.00
C LEU A 122 21.56 -4.54 10.02
N LEU A 123 20.47 -3.90 9.59
CA LEU A 123 19.67 -3.07 10.49
C LEU A 123 18.81 -3.90 11.46
N GLN A 124 18.32 -5.07 11.04
CA GLN A 124 17.61 -5.98 11.93
C GLN A 124 18.53 -6.57 13.00
N ALA A 125 19.75 -6.97 12.63
CA ALA A 125 20.75 -7.51 13.56
C ALA A 125 21.25 -6.50 14.61
N ARG A 126 20.99 -5.20 14.43
CA ARG A 126 21.37 -4.12 15.35
C ARG A 126 20.31 -3.76 16.39
N THR A 127 19.15 -4.41 16.35
CA THR A 127 18.08 -4.17 17.34
C THR A 127 18.26 -5.19 18.47
N PRO A 128 18.62 -4.76 19.71
CA PRO A 128 18.68 -5.67 20.86
C PRO A 128 17.30 -6.21 21.24
#